data_AF-A0AAP5KCX0-F1
#
_entry.id   AF-A0AAP5KCX0-F1
#
_cell.length_a   1.000
_cell.length_b   1.000
_cell.length_c   1.000
_cell.angle_alpha   90.00
_cell.angle_beta   90.00
_cell.angle_gamma   90.00
#
_symmetry.space_group_name_H-M   'P 1'
#
loop_
_entity.id
_entity.type
_entity.pdbx_description
1 polymer ?
#
loop_
_entity_poly.entity_id
_entity_poly.type
_entity_poly.pdbx_seq_one_letter_code
_entity_poly.pdbx_strand_id
1 'polypeptide(L)'
;MAKKINLFHIGKKAAENVDQLSSKFQYKWLPSNYDFSQDENETGIFIEGQFNTAFGRAIFILESHAELLVSNSHLLVQLPAYQIFYDNEAVISSEIEKILTLKQAISVEMKEMGQVFQFINQQYLVRQSGYKLSNDFIKVQPNFDGTIQKCGNSYVELNGNFSKEFRQVISWKMTNLIKADEKMEFFSEVGVLSGEIELLFKIFLVKENTSQVVQVIEVPLARLQQGEKITFKEQVNTYINVSLYARGGTGKLRVSQVHVRKALADSSSMIPGGKKIIDSENLTGEVFYYFNAGDLKPPLAVYFSGYRPAEGFEGRRMMSSMGGGPYMLIADPRLEGGNFYLGSKAFEQKIVETIQDKLKLLGFTSADLILSGLSMGTFGALYYASDLRPNSVIIGKPLANIGTIALNERVLRPNGFPTSLDMLFYNTGESSIQAAERLNKKFWDKFSAGDYSHTTFAVAYMKQDDYDKDAFPQLFKVLKENRSTARVLYKGLTGRHNDNSTGINKWFLKQYRNILFNSFQRIMDDFE
;
A
#
# COMPACT_ATOMS: atom_id res chain seq x y z
N MET A 1 -10.97 18.63 -19.88
CA MET A 1 -10.21 17.46 -20.38
C MET A 1 -9.17 17.07 -19.34
N ALA A 2 -8.93 15.78 -19.08
CA ALA A 2 -7.86 15.37 -18.17
C ALA A 2 -6.49 15.69 -18.80
N LYS A 3 -5.55 16.23 -18.01
CA LYS A 3 -4.18 16.53 -18.48
C LYS A 3 -3.52 15.21 -18.93
N LYS A 4 -2.98 15.20 -20.15
CA LYS A 4 -2.23 14.06 -20.71
C LYS A 4 -0.96 13.80 -19.90
N ILE A 5 -0.49 12.56 -19.88
CA ILE A 5 0.78 12.17 -19.27
C ILE A 5 1.89 12.37 -20.32
N ASN A 6 2.93 13.14 -20.01
CA ASN A 6 4.07 13.27 -20.93
C ASN A 6 4.86 11.97 -20.99
N LEU A 7 5.24 11.57 -22.21
CA LEU A 7 6.18 10.49 -22.46
C LEU A 7 7.32 11.08 -23.29
N PHE A 8 8.50 11.16 -22.70
CA PHE A 8 9.72 11.64 -23.34
C PHE A 8 10.53 10.44 -23.82
N HIS A 9 10.75 10.37 -25.12
CA HIS A 9 11.60 9.38 -25.75
C HIS A 9 12.90 10.04 -26.19
N ILE A 10 14.01 9.68 -25.56
CA ILE A 10 15.35 10.22 -25.84
C ILE A 10 16.14 9.15 -26.59
N GLY A 11 16.35 9.37 -27.88
CA GLY A 11 16.81 8.33 -28.79
C GLY A 11 17.26 8.84 -30.16
N LYS A 12 17.82 7.96 -30.98
CA LYS A 12 18.41 8.31 -32.28
C LYS A 12 17.36 8.83 -33.28
N LYS A 13 16.17 8.27 -33.23
CA LYS A 13 15.03 8.63 -34.09
C LYS A 13 13.73 8.55 -33.32
N ALA A 14 12.72 9.28 -33.80
CA ALA A 14 11.37 9.13 -33.27
C ALA A 14 10.85 7.70 -33.52
N ALA A 15 10.04 7.19 -32.59
CA ALA A 15 9.40 5.89 -32.75
C ALA A 15 8.42 5.93 -33.93
N GLU A 16 8.34 4.84 -34.70
CA GLU A 16 7.47 4.73 -35.88
C GLU A 16 6.02 4.37 -35.48
N ASN A 17 5.84 3.59 -34.40
CA ASN A 17 4.55 3.05 -33.96
C ASN A 17 3.89 3.84 -32.81
N VAL A 18 3.93 5.17 -32.86
CA VAL A 18 3.39 6.04 -31.79
C VAL A 18 1.86 5.91 -31.65
N ASP A 19 1.18 5.46 -32.71
CA ASP A 19 -0.25 5.16 -32.72
C ASP A 19 -0.67 4.07 -31.73
N GLN A 20 0.26 3.18 -31.32
CA GLN A 20 0.02 2.18 -30.29
C GLN A 20 0.00 2.77 -28.86
N LEU A 21 0.53 3.98 -28.68
CA LEU A 21 0.46 4.68 -27.41
C LEU A 21 -0.94 5.29 -27.23
N SER A 22 -1.54 5.10 -26.06
CA SER A 22 -2.86 5.66 -25.77
C SER A 22 -2.88 7.18 -25.93
N SER A 23 -3.99 7.72 -26.46
CA SER A 23 -4.24 9.16 -26.59
C SER A 23 -4.20 9.95 -25.27
N LYS A 24 -4.20 9.24 -24.12
CA LYS A 24 -3.97 9.80 -22.77
C LYS A 24 -2.52 10.21 -22.52
N PHE A 25 -1.59 9.77 -23.36
CA PHE A 25 -0.20 10.22 -23.34
C PHE A 25 0.06 11.30 -24.38
N GLN A 26 1.07 12.12 -24.12
CA GLN A 26 1.64 13.07 -25.04
C GLN A 26 3.09 12.63 -25.30
N TYR A 27 3.30 12.01 -26.46
CA TYR A 27 4.63 11.59 -26.91
C TYR A 27 5.46 12.81 -27.35
N LYS A 28 6.69 12.88 -26.88
CA LYS A 28 7.70 13.86 -27.28
C LYS A 28 9.01 13.13 -27.51
N TRP A 29 9.62 13.33 -28.66
CA TRP A 29 10.93 12.79 -28.98
C TRP A 29 12.00 13.86 -28.79
N LEU A 30 13.13 13.46 -28.24
CA LEU A 30 14.34 14.26 -28.10
C LEU A 30 15.53 13.46 -28.69
N PRO A 31 16.48 14.12 -29.36
CA PRO A 31 17.66 13.44 -29.90
C PRO A 31 18.51 12.84 -28.78
N SER A 32 19.24 11.76 -29.06
CA SER A 32 20.10 11.09 -28.06
C SER A 32 21.08 12.06 -27.37
N ASN A 33 21.65 13.01 -28.11
CA ASN A 33 22.59 14.03 -27.64
C ASN A 33 21.91 15.35 -27.22
N TYR A 34 20.66 15.27 -26.72
CA TYR A 34 19.92 16.44 -26.27
C TYR A 34 20.67 17.20 -25.17
N ASP A 35 20.85 18.51 -25.37
CA ASP A 35 21.54 19.39 -24.43
C ASP A 35 20.59 19.85 -23.31
N PHE A 36 20.61 19.14 -22.19
CA PHE A 36 19.78 19.48 -21.03
C PHE A 36 20.14 20.82 -20.37
N SER A 37 21.26 21.47 -20.74
CA SER A 37 21.56 22.82 -20.26
C SER A 37 20.63 23.90 -20.84
N GLN A 38 20.00 23.63 -21.99
CA GLN A 38 19.06 24.54 -22.65
C GLN A 38 17.60 24.18 -22.41
N ASP A 39 17.34 23.13 -21.63
CA ASP A 39 16.02 22.49 -21.52
C ASP A 39 14.92 23.43 -21.03
N GLU A 40 15.27 24.43 -20.22
CA GLU A 40 14.34 25.43 -19.70
C GLU A 40 13.61 26.20 -20.82
N ASN A 41 14.29 26.44 -21.94
CA ASN A 41 13.72 27.14 -23.11
C ASN A 41 13.02 26.19 -24.09
N GLU A 42 13.10 24.87 -23.87
CA GLU A 42 12.57 23.86 -24.78
C GLU A 42 11.43 23.07 -24.12
N THR A 43 11.76 22.03 -23.33
CA THR A 43 10.74 21.16 -22.73
C THR A 43 10.39 21.52 -21.30
N GLY A 44 11.33 22.14 -20.58
CA GLY A 44 11.23 22.50 -19.17
C GLY A 44 11.19 21.30 -18.22
N ILE A 45 11.70 20.12 -18.61
CA ILE A 45 11.87 18.97 -17.69
C ILE A 45 12.78 19.37 -16.53
N PHE A 46 13.83 20.14 -16.83
CA PHE A 46 14.74 20.74 -15.88
C PHE A 46 14.72 22.27 -16.00
N ILE A 47 14.68 22.95 -14.86
CA ILE A 47 14.72 24.41 -14.73
C ILE A 47 15.87 24.69 -13.77
N GLU A 48 16.85 25.52 -14.18
CA GLU A 48 18.06 25.77 -13.39
C GLU A 48 18.77 24.48 -12.90
N GLY A 49 18.77 23.42 -13.73
CA GLY A 49 19.35 22.12 -13.41
C GLY A 49 18.58 21.29 -12.38
N GLN A 50 17.39 21.73 -11.97
CA GLN A 50 16.49 21.01 -11.06
C GLN A 50 15.29 20.43 -11.81
N PHE A 51 14.90 19.20 -11.44
CA PHE A 51 13.75 18.54 -12.04
C PHE A 51 12.45 19.29 -11.73
N ASN A 52 11.72 19.67 -12.77
CA ASN A 52 10.46 20.36 -12.66
C ASN A 52 9.35 19.42 -12.21
N THR A 53 8.83 19.64 -11.00
CA THR A 53 7.80 18.79 -10.37
C THR A 53 6.49 18.71 -11.17
N ALA A 54 6.23 19.64 -12.11
CA ALA A 54 5.12 19.55 -13.05
C ALA A 54 5.19 18.30 -13.94
N PHE A 55 6.39 17.73 -14.11
CA PHE A 55 6.67 16.48 -14.83
C PHE A 55 6.78 15.26 -13.91
N GLY A 56 6.38 15.34 -12.64
CA GLY A 56 6.46 14.21 -11.70
C GLY A 56 5.70 12.93 -12.12
N ARG A 57 4.81 13.03 -13.12
CA ARG A 57 4.10 11.88 -13.72
C ARG A 57 4.64 11.47 -15.10
N ALA A 58 5.64 12.17 -15.63
CA ALA A 58 6.19 11.91 -16.94
C ALA A 58 6.94 10.58 -16.97
N ILE A 59 6.88 9.90 -18.11
CA ILE A 59 7.59 8.66 -18.38
C ILE A 59 8.76 8.98 -19.29
N PHE A 60 9.91 8.39 -19.01
CA PHE A 60 11.15 8.59 -19.75
C PHE A 60 11.55 7.27 -20.39
N ILE A 61 11.75 7.26 -21.71
CA ILE A 61 12.30 6.15 -22.47
C ILE A 61 13.68 6.59 -22.95
N LEU A 62 14.72 5.85 -22.54
CA LEU A 62 16.13 6.16 -22.77
C LEU A 62 16.77 5.07 -23.64
N GLU A 63 17.08 5.37 -24.90
CA GLU A 63 17.87 4.46 -25.75
C GLU A 63 19.36 4.42 -25.34
N SER A 64 20.14 3.46 -25.84
CA SER A 64 21.52 3.17 -25.40
C SER A 64 22.48 4.36 -25.31
N HIS A 65 22.28 5.40 -26.12
CA HIS A 65 23.15 6.59 -26.18
C HIS A 65 22.44 7.87 -25.71
N ALA A 66 21.32 7.75 -25.01
CA ALA A 66 20.66 8.90 -24.41
C ALA A 66 21.62 9.62 -23.45
N GLU A 67 21.73 10.94 -23.58
CA GLU A 67 22.66 11.77 -22.82
C GLU A 67 22.54 11.56 -21.29
N LEU A 68 21.33 11.28 -20.80
CA LEU A 68 21.05 10.96 -19.39
C LEU A 68 21.70 9.65 -18.90
N LEU A 69 22.01 8.70 -19.79
CA LEU A 69 22.68 7.45 -19.48
C LEU A 69 24.21 7.53 -19.60
N VAL A 70 24.73 8.56 -20.28
CA VAL A 70 26.16 8.66 -20.62
C VAL A 70 26.91 9.63 -19.70
N SER A 71 26.39 10.85 -19.53
CA SER A 71 27.15 11.98 -18.97
C SER A 71 26.39 12.75 -17.87
N ASN A 72 25.07 12.54 -17.72
CA ASN A 72 24.21 13.37 -16.88
C ASN A 72 23.60 12.62 -15.67
N SER A 73 24.45 11.91 -14.90
CA SER A 73 24.02 11.18 -13.69
C SER A 73 23.31 12.09 -12.67
N HIS A 74 23.77 13.34 -12.55
CA HIS A 74 23.18 14.35 -11.66
C HIS A 74 21.77 14.81 -12.05
N LEU A 75 21.36 14.63 -13.32
CA LEU A 75 19.98 14.86 -13.77
C LEU A 75 19.15 13.57 -13.68
N LEU A 76 19.75 12.43 -14.07
CA LEU A 76 19.12 11.11 -13.98
C LEU A 76 18.63 10.80 -12.55
N VAL A 77 19.43 11.15 -11.54
CA VAL A 77 19.08 10.96 -10.13
C VAL A 77 17.85 11.77 -9.70
N GLN A 78 17.42 12.77 -10.46
CA GLN A 78 16.25 13.57 -10.12
C GLN A 78 14.96 13.03 -10.76
N LEU A 79 15.07 12.13 -11.74
CA LEU A 79 13.90 11.57 -12.41
C LEU A 79 13.05 10.70 -11.47
N PRO A 80 11.73 10.60 -11.70
CA PRO A 80 10.85 9.84 -10.82
C PRO A 80 11.13 8.33 -10.87
N ALA A 81 11.17 7.67 -9.71
CA ALA A 81 11.29 6.22 -9.62
C ALA A 81 10.11 5.50 -10.34
N TYR A 82 10.37 4.30 -10.86
CA TYR A 82 9.45 3.49 -11.65
C TYR A 82 8.88 4.18 -12.90
N GLN A 83 9.47 5.27 -13.39
CA GLN A 83 9.02 5.99 -14.59
C GLN A 83 10.14 6.14 -15.63
N ILE A 84 11.21 5.36 -15.48
CA ILE A 84 12.38 5.34 -16.37
C ILE A 84 12.41 3.97 -17.04
N PHE A 85 12.37 3.95 -18.36
CA PHE A 85 12.59 2.81 -19.21
C PHE A 85 13.94 3.00 -19.90
N TYR A 86 14.81 2.01 -19.86
CA TYR A 86 16.12 2.11 -20.50
C TYR A 86 16.43 0.85 -21.28
N ASP A 87 17.18 1.04 -22.37
CA ASP A 87 17.60 -0.05 -23.25
C ASP A 87 18.50 -1.04 -22.51
N ASN A 88 18.16 -2.33 -22.56
CA ASN A 88 18.95 -3.40 -21.94
C ASN A 88 20.31 -3.60 -22.62
N GLU A 89 20.49 -3.13 -23.86
CA GLU A 89 21.77 -3.14 -24.58
C GLU A 89 22.61 -1.87 -24.32
N ALA A 90 22.14 -0.95 -23.46
CA ALA A 90 22.88 0.26 -23.12
C ALA A 90 24.19 -0.04 -22.36
N VAL A 91 25.30 0.47 -22.88
CA VAL A 91 26.58 0.44 -22.16
C VAL A 91 26.60 1.60 -21.17
N ILE A 92 26.33 1.30 -19.90
CA ILE A 92 26.23 2.27 -18.79
C ILE A 92 27.36 2.10 -17.78
N SER A 93 27.74 3.18 -17.10
CA SER A 93 28.69 3.13 -16.00
C SER A 93 28.07 2.49 -14.75
N SER A 94 28.91 2.02 -13.81
CA SER A 94 28.45 1.47 -12.54
C SER A 94 27.69 2.49 -11.67
N GLU A 95 27.99 3.77 -11.83
CA GLU A 95 27.25 4.86 -11.19
C GLU A 95 25.81 4.95 -11.72
N ILE A 96 25.66 4.94 -13.05
CA ILE A 96 24.34 4.99 -13.71
C ILE A 96 23.54 3.73 -13.39
N GLU A 97 24.16 2.55 -13.42
CA GLU A 97 23.52 1.29 -13.04
C GLU A 97 23.00 1.33 -11.59
N LYS A 98 23.78 1.87 -10.66
CA LYS A 98 23.35 2.08 -9.27
C LYS A 98 22.15 3.02 -9.19
N ILE A 99 22.16 4.14 -9.92
CA ILE A 99 21.03 5.08 -9.95
C ILE A 99 19.77 4.40 -10.51
N LEU A 100 19.87 3.73 -11.65
CA LEU A 100 18.74 3.03 -12.29
C LEU A 100 18.17 1.95 -11.37
N THR A 101 19.02 1.21 -10.67
CA THR A 101 18.62 0.21 -9.66
C THR A 101 17.85 0.85 -8.50
N LEU A 102 18.37 1.95 -7.93
CA LEU A 102 17.71 2.68 -6.85
C LEU A 102 16.38 3.30 -7.30
N LYS A 103 16.34 3.82 -8.53
CA LYS A 103 15.13 4.36 -9.17
C LYS A 103 14.16 3.29 -9.65
N GLN A 104 14.51 2.01 -9.53
CA GLN A 104 13.70 0.90 -10.03
C GLN A 104 13.30 1.13 -11.51
N ALA A 105 14.28 1.56 -12.31
CA ALA A 105 14.12 1.72 -13.74
C ALA A 105 13.86 0.37 -14.40
N ILE A 106 13.06 0.38 -15.45
CA ILE A 106 12.59 -0.81 -16.15
C ILE A 106 13.49 -1.02 -17.37
N SER A 107 14.28 -2.10 -17.33
CA SER A 107 15.09 -2.51 -18.47
C SER A 107 14.19 -3.16 -19.51
N VAL A 108 14.27 -2.72 -20.76
CA VAL A 108 13.46 -3.23 -21.88
C VAL A 108 14.30 -3.34 -23.14
N GLU A 109 13.90 -4.22 -24.05
CA GLU A 109 14.49 -4.29 -25.38
C GLU A 109 13.84 -3.22 -26.28
N MET A 110 14.59 -2.18 -26.64
CA MET A 110 14.03 -1.02 -27.37
C MET A 110 13.78 -1.29 -28.87
N LYS A 111 14.20 -2.45 -29.39
CA LYS A 111 13.93 -2.86 -30.79
C LYS A 111 12.43 -3.04 -31.05
N GLU A 112 11.64 -3.29 -30.00
CA GLU A 112 10.20 -3.57 -30.07
C GLU A 112 9.37 -2.48 -29.35
N MET A 113 9.51 -1.21 -29.78
CA MET A 113 8.83 -0.06 -29.15
C MET A 113 7.30 -0.20 -29.01
N GLY A 114 6.65 -0.97 -29.87
CA GLY A 114 5.22 -1.27 -29.73
C GLY A 114 4.88 -2.02 -28.43
N GLN A 115 5.72 -2.98 -28.03
CA GLN A 115 5.56 -3.72 -26.78
C GLN A 115 5.81 -2.81 -25.56
N VAL A 116 6.79 -1.90 -25.67
CA VAL A 116 7.05 -0.88 -24.63
C VAL A 116 5.83 0.03 -24.44
N PHE A 117 5.22 0.52 -25.53
CA PHE A 117 3.99 1.31 -25.44
C PHE A 117 2.80 0.53 -24.89
N GLN A 118 2.63 -0.74 -25.28
CA GLN A 118 1.59 -1.59 -24.72
C GLN A 118 1.75 -1.78 -23.21
N PHE A 119 2.98 -2.04 -22.75
CA PHE A 119 3.30 -2.13 -21.32
C PHE A 119 2.98 -0.81 -20.60
N ILE A 120 3.45 0.33 -21.13
CA ILE A 120 3.19 1.66 -20.55
C ILE A 120 1.69 1.95 -20.43
N ASN A 121 0.91 1.64 -21.47
CA ASN A 121 -0.55 1.81 -21.44
C ASN A 121 -1.18 0.99 -20.30
N GLN A 122 -0.77 -0.27 -20.15
CA GLN A 122 -1.32 -1.19 -19.13
C GLN A 122 -0.77 -0.91 -17.72
N GLN A 123 0.35 -0.21 -17.60
CA GLN A 123 0.99 0.07 -16.32
C GLN A 123 0.58 1.42 -15.73
N TYR A 124 0.55 2.51 -16.52
CA TYR A 124 0.39 3.87 -15.98
C TYR A 124 -0.99 4.50 -16.21
N LEU A 125 -1.86 3.85 -17.00
CA LEU A 125 -3.27 4.28 -17.11
C LEU A 125 -4.17 3.62 -16.06
N VAL A 126 -3.69 2.55 -15.42
CA VAL A 126 -4.40 1.86 -14.35
C VAL A 126 -4.33 2.72 -13.09
N ARG A 127 -5.50 3.10 -12.59
CA ARG A 127 -5.63 3.74 -11.27
C ARG A 127 -5.75 2.66 -10.21
N GLN A 128 -5.11 2.86 -9.06
CA GLN A 128 -5.31 1.99 -7.90
C GLN A 128 -6.81 1.88 -7.59
N SER A 129 -7.30 0.65 -7.53
CA SER A 129 -8.69 0.36 -7.23
C SER A 129 -8.77 -1.10 -6.80
N GLY A 130 -9.44 -1.34 -5.69
CA GLY A 130 -9.68 -2.67 -5.15
C GLY A 130 -10.85 -2.63 -4.20
N TYR A 131 -11.59 -3.73 -4.17
CA TYR A 131 -12.69 -3.93 -3.25
C TYR A 131 -12.71 -5.38 -2.76
N LYS A 132 -13.38 -5.58 -1.64
CA LYS A 132 -13.65 -6.90 -1.07
C LYS A 132 -15.07 -7.32 -1.38
N LEU A 133 -15.28 -8.62 -1.57
CA LEU A 133 -16.63 -9.17 -1.58
C LEU A 133 -17.15 -9.17 -0.14
N SER A 134 -18.34 -8.62 0.08
CA SER A 134 -18.90 -8.48 1.44
C SER A 134 -19.16 -9.86 2.07
N ASN A 135 -18.71 -10.00 3.31
CA ASN A 135 -19.00 -11.16 4.16
C ASN A 135 -20.40 -11.11 4.79
N ASP A 136 -21.15 -10.01 4.63
CA ASP A 136 -22.50 -9.85 5.17
C ASP A 136 -23.51 -10.80 4.51
N PHE A 137 -23.32 -11.05 3.21
CA PHE A 137 -24.26 -11.82 2.37
C PHE A 137 -23.66 -13.13 1.85
N ILE A 138 -22.68 -13.70 2.57
CA ILE A 138 -22.17 -15.04 2.29
C ILE A 138 -23.31 -16.06 2.44
N LYS A 139 -23.43 -16.95 1.45
CA LYS A 139 -24.30 -18.13 1.52
C LYS A 139 -23.46 -19.38 1.58
N VAL A 140 -23.58 -20.12 2.68
CA VAL A 140 -23.11 -21.51 2.78
C VAL A 140 -24.15 -22.42 2.15
N GLN A 141 -23.71 -23.51 1.49
CA GLN A 141 -24.65 -24.44 0.89
C GLN A 141 -25.58 -25.07 1.95
N PRO A 142 -26.91 -25.15 1.68
CA PRO A 142 -27.88 -25.65 2.66
C PRO A 142 -27.62 -27.08 3.14
N ASN A 143 -27.00 -27.90 2.30
CA ASN A 143 -26.72 -29.30 2.58
C ASN A 143 -25.28 -29.55 3.04
N PHE A 144 -24.59 -28.51 3.55
CA PHE A 144 -23.26 -28.68 4.13
C PHE A 144 -23.33 -29.53 5.41
N ASP A 145 -22.59 -30.64 5.45
CA ASP A 145 -22.54 -31.57 6.58
C ASP A 145 -21.44 -31.16 7.57
N GLY A 146 -21.79 -30.29 8.51
CA GLY A 146 -20.84 -29.78 9.50
C GLY A 146 -21.33 -28.58 10.29
N THR A 147 -20.40 -27.90 10.95
CA THR A 147 -20.64 -26.65 11.66
C THR A 147 -20.16 -25.46 10.84
N ILE A 148 -20.92 -24.38 10.93
CA ILE A 148 -20.64 -23.10 10.30
C ILE A 148 -20.49 -22.08 11.41
N GLN A 149 -19.36 -21.39 11.47
CA GLN A 149 -19.14 -20.30 12.41
C GLN A 149 -18.79 -19.03 11.65
N LYS A 150 -19.60 -17.99 11.85
CA LYS A 150 -19.32 -16.64 11.34
C LYS A 150 -18.69 -15.82 12.48
N CYS A 151 -17.40 -15.51 12.34
CA CYS A 151 -16.64 -14.76 13.33
C CYS A 151 -16.62 -13.27 12.94
N GLY A 152 -17.76 -12.61 13.11
CA GLY A 152 -17.96 -11.24 12.65
C GLY A 152 -17.75 -11.12 11.13
N ASN A 153 -17.08 -10.05 10.70
CA ASN A 153 -16.59 -9.89 9.34
C ASN A 153 -15.11 -10.31 9.17
N SER A 154 -14.47 -10.78 10.25
CA SER A 154 -13.08 -11.29 10.20
C SER A 154 -12.95 -12.53 9.33
N TYR A 155 -13.78 -13.56 9.56
CA TYR A 155 -13.78 -14.77 8.73
C TYR A 155 -15.03 -15.65 8.95
N VAL A 156 -15.26 -16.56 8.01
CA VAL A 156 -16.18 -17.69 8.12
C VAL A 156 -15.37 -18.98 8.22
N GLU A 157 -15.79 -19.86 9.13
CA GLU A 157 -15.18 -21.15 9.38
C GLU A 157 -16.19 -22.27 9.08
N LEU A 158 -15.73 -23.27 8.32
CA LEU A 158 -16.47 -24.48 8.02
C LEU A 158 -15.70 -25.67 8.59
N ASN A 159 -16.35 -26.45 9.45
CA ASN A 159 -15.77 -27.65 10.05
C ASN A 159 -16.73 -28.82 9.85
N GLY A 160 -16.35 -29.82 9.08
CA GLY A 160 -17.27 -30.88 8.70
C GLY A 160 -16.72 -31.79 7.63
N ASN A 161 -17.61 -32.57 7.02
CA ASN A 161 -17.27 -33.50 5.98
C ASN A 161 -17.45 -32.86 4.59
N PHE A 162 -16.40 -32.91 3.78
CA PHE A 162 -16.43 -32.49 2.39
C PHE A 162 -16.64 -33.69 1.48
N SER A 163 -17.26 -33.49 0.31
CA SER A 163 -17.50 -34.58 -0.64
C SER A 163 -16.22 -35.00 -1.36
N LYS A 164 -16.20 -36.24 -1.89
CA LYS A 164 -15.08 -36.72 -2.74
C LYS A 164 -14.88 -35.88 -4.01
N GLU A 165 -15.97 -35.40 -4.59
CA GLU A 165 -15.95 -34.49 -5.74
C GLU A 165 -16.05 -33.03 -5.29
N PHE A 166 -15.56 -32.11 -6.13
CA PHE A 166 -15.73 -30.68 -5.86
C PHE A 166 -17.21 -30.31 -5.81
N ARG A 167 -17.66 -29.86 -4.65
CA ARG A 167 -18.99 -29.27 -4.46
C ARG A 167 -18.82 -27.84 -3.96
N GLN A 168 -19.72 -26.98 -4.41
CA GLN A 168 -19.77 -25.63 -3.87
C GLN A 168 -20.01 -25.72 -2.36
N VAL A 169 -19.35 -24.88 -1.59
CA VAL A 169 -19.55 -24.78 -0.14
C VAL A 169 -19.92 -23.36 0.26
N ILE A 170 -19.39 -22.35 -0.42
CA ILE A 170 -19.66 -20.93 -0.16
C ILE A 170 -19.95 -20.22 -1.48
N SER A 171 -20.84 -19.23 -1.46
CA SER A 171 -20.98 -18.22 -2.51
C SER A 171 -21.11 -16.83 -1.94
N TRP A 172 -20.54 -15.86 -2.65
CA TRP A 172 -20.73 -14.44 -2.41
C TRP A 172 -21.82 -13.90 -3.32
N LYS A 173 -22.60 -12.93 -2.82
CA LYS A 173 -23.58 -12.20 -3.63
C LYS A 173 -22.87 -11.52 -4.80
N MET A 174 -23.47 -11.53 -5.98
CA MET A 174 -22.98 -10.76 -7.13
C MET A 174 -22.93 -9.28 -6.74
N THR A 175 -21.74 -8.67 -6.82
CA THR A 175 -21.49 -7.35 -6.22
C THR A 175 -21.35 -6.26 -7.28
N ASN A 176 -20.32 -6.37 -8.11
CA ASN A 176 -19.76 -5.21 -8.80
C ASN A 176 -19.69 -5.41 -10.31
N LEU A 177 -19.88 -4.31 -11.03
CA LEU A 177 -19.67 -4.22 -12.47
C LEU A 177 -18.19 -3.98 -12.78
N ILE A 178 -17.63 -4.81 -13.64
CA ILE A 178 -16.32 -4.66 -14.27
C ILE A 178 -16.57 -4.13 -15.68
N LYS A 179 -15.92 -3.02 -16.04
CA LYS A 179 -16.07 -2.44 -17.37
C LYS A 179 -15.27 -3.23 -18.40
N ALA A 180 -15.73 -3.19 -19.65
CA ALA A 180 -15.01 -3.76 -20.77
C ALA A 180 -13.53 -3.32 -20.78
N ASP A 181 -12.65 -4.26 -21.11
CA ASP A 181 -11.21 -4.13 -21.18
C ASP A 181 -10.47 -3.82 -19.86
N GLU A 182 -11.16 -3.73 -18.72
CA GLU A 182 -10.52 -3.63 -17.42
C GLU A 182 -9.93 -5.00 -17.01
N LYS A 183 -8.59 -5.04 -16.90
CA LYS A 183 -7.89 -6.21 -16.36
C LYS A 183 -7.98 -6.20 -14.83
N MET A 184 -8.49 -7.27 -14.27
CA MET A 184 -8.68 -7.45 -12.83
C MET A 184 -7.76 -8.55 -12.30
N GLU A 185 -7.49 -8.52 -11.00
CA GLU A 185 -6.74 -9.48 -10.20
C GLU A 185 -7.64 -10.02 -9.09
N PHE A 186 -7.59 -11.34 -8.87
CA PHE A 186 -8.26 -12.02 -7.76
C PHE A 186 -7.25 -12.47 -6.71
N PHE A 187 -7.58 -12.28 -5.44
CA PHE A 187 -6.85 -12.82 -4.30
C PHE A 187 -7.83 -13.15 -3.17
N SER A 188 -7.51 -14.13 -2.31
CA SER A 188 -8.35 -14.49 -1.18
C SER A 188 -7.50 -14.87 0.02
N GLU A 189 -7.90 -14.39 1.19
CA GLU A 189 -7.37 -14.82 2.47
C GLU A 189 -8.09 -16.11 2.91
N VAL A 190 -7.43 -17.26 2.82
CA VAL A 190 -8.05 -18.57 3.08
C VAL A 190 -7.01 -19.57 3.60
N GLY A 191 -7.44 -20.47 4.47
CA GLY A 191 -6.58 -21.54 4.98
C GLY A 191 -7.36 -22.81 5.31
N VAL A 192 -6.72 -23.95 5.07
CA VAL A 192 -7.15 -25.26 5.60
C VAL A 192 -6.44 -25.44 6.94
N LEU A 193 -7.22 -25.55 8.01
CA LEU A 193 -6.73 -25.63 9.39
C LEU A 193 -6.53 -27.08 9.86
N SER A 194 -7.29 -28.02 9.31
CA SER A 194 -7.11 -29.46 9.54
C SER A 194 -7.77 -30.29 8.44
N GLY A 195 -7.30 -31.52 8.29
CA GLY A 195 -7.79 -32.47 7.28
C GLY A 195 -7.22 -32.19 5.88
N GLU A 196 -7.38 -33.17 4.99
CA GLU A 196 -6.98 -33.07 3.58
C GLU A 196 -8.16 -32.52 2.78
N ILE A 197 -8.22 -31.20 2.66
CA ILE A 197 -9.26 -30.49 1.91
C ILE A 197 -8.62 -29.75 0.75
N GLU A 198 -9.09 -30.03 -0.46
CA GLU A 198 -8.73 -29.27 -1.64
C GLU A 198 -9.77 -28.19 -1.90
N LEU A 199 -9.31 -26.96 -2.15
CA LEU A 199 -10.15 -25.80 -2.39
C LEU A 199 -9.99 -25.27 -3.81
N LEU A 200 -11.12 -24.89 -4.40
CA LEU A 200 -11.21 -24.35 -5.75
C LEU A 200 -12.16 -23.15 -5.75
N PHE A 201 -11.66 -21.95 -6.04
CA PHE A 201 -12.54 -20.84 -6.37
C PHE A 201 -12.99 -20.92 -7.82
N LYS A 202 -14.26 -20.60 -8.06
CA LYS A 202 -14.81 -20.33 -9.39
C LYS A 202 -15.27 -18.89 -9.45
N ILE A 203 -14.74 -18.15 -10.42
CA ILE A 203 -15.08 -16.76 -10.71
C ILE A 203 -15.91 -16.75 -11.99
N PHE A 204 -17.17 -16.35 -11.89
CA PHE A 204 -18.09 -16.24 -13.01
C PHE A 204 -18.19 -14.78 -13.45
N LEU A 205 -17.93 -14.53 -14.73
CA LEU A 205 -18.18 -13.23 -15.35
C LEU A 205 -19.50 -13.31 -16.13
N VAL A 206 -20.47 -12.51 -15.69
CA VAL A 206 -21.83 -12.49 -16.24
C VAL A 206 -22.02 -11.20 -17.02
N LYS A 207 -22.34 -11.28 -18.32
CA LYS A 207 -22.47 -10.10 -19.17
C LYS A 207 -23.59 -9.17 -18.70
N GLU A 208 -23.28 -7.87 -18.60
CA GLU A 208 -24.22 -6.82 -18.19
C GLU A 208 -25.52 -6.87 -19.03
N ASN A 209 -26.66 -6.66 -18.38
CA ASN A 209 -28.01 -6.71 -18.98
C ASN A 209 -28.42 -8.06 -19.57
N THR A 210 -27.67 -9.12 -19.28
CA THR A 210 -28.02 -10.50 -19.62
C THR A 210 -27.77 -11.41 -18.41
N SER A 211 -28.23 -12.65 -18.46
CA SER A 211 -27.85 -13.69 -17.49
C SER A 211 -26.81 -14.66 -18.06
N GLN A 212 -26.13 -14.28 -19.14
CA GLN A 212 -25.16 -15.12 -19.82
C GLN A 212 -23.81 -15.06 -19.09
N VAL A 213 -23.33 -16.22 -18.65
CA VAL A 213 -21.94 -16.39 -18.21
C VAL A 213 -21.05 -16.40 -19.44
N VAL A 214 -20.16 -15.42 -19.55
CA VAL A 214 -19.20 -15.31 -20.67
C VAL A 214 -17.88 -15.98 -20.37
N GLN A 215 -17.51 -16.08 -19.09
CA GLN A 215 -16.28 -16.73 -18.66
C GLN A 215 -16.44 -17.34 -17.28
N VAL A 216 -15.79 -18.49 -17.06
CA VAL A 216 -15.58 -19.10 -15.74
C VAL A 216 -14.08 -19.30 -15.54
N ILE A 217 -13.52 -18.69 -14.51
CA ILE A 217 -12.11 -18.87 -14.13
C ILE A 217 -12.06 -19.79 -12.92
N GLU A 218 -11.30 -20.89 -13.05
CA GLU A 218 -11.05 -21.85 -11.99
C GLU A 218 -9.70 -21.58 -11.33
N VAL A 219 -9.70 -21.39 -10.01
CA VAL A 219 -8.54 -20.99 -9.23
C VAL A 219 -8.35 -21.98 -8.07
N PRO A 220 -7.58 -23.06 -8.27
CA PRO A 220 -7.13 -23.92 -7.18
C PRO A 220 -6.37 -23.12 -6.12
N LEU A 221 -6.59 -23.41 -4.84
CA LEU A 221 -5.89 -22.73 -3.74
C LEU A 221 -4.36 -22.82 -3.86
N ALA A 222 -3.84 -23.96 -4.35
CA ALA A 222 -2.40 -24.16 -4.56
C ALA A 222 -1.76 -23.05 -5.43
N ARG A 223 -2.48 -22.52 -6.43
CA ARG A 223 -1.99 -21.41 -7.27
C ARG A 223 -1.82 -20.12 -6.45
N LEU A 224 -2.79 -19.82 -5.58
CA LEU A 224 -2.69 -18.67 -4.68
C LEU A 224 -1.55 -18.83 -3.66
N GLN A 225 -1.38 -20.03 -3.12
CA GLN A 225 -0.30 -20.36 -2.17
C GLN A 225 1.10 -20.29 -2.82
N GLN A 226 1.19 -20.57 -4.12
CA GLN A 226 2.41 -20.40 -4.92
C GLN A 226 2.69 -18.93 -5.27
N GLY A 227 1.81 -18.00 -4.88
CA GLY A 227 1.94 -16.58 -5.17
C GLY A 227 1.57 -16.20 -6.61
N GLU A 228 0.81 -17.04 -7.31
CA GLU A 228 0.41 -16.75 -8.68
C GLU A 228 -0.57 -15.57 -8.74
N LYS A 229 -0.30 -14.62 -9.66
CA LYS A 229 -1.18 -13.49 -9.92
C LYS A 229 -2.33 -13.90 -10.82
N ILE A 230 -3.48 -14.20 -10.23
CA ILE A 230 -4.68 -14.60 -10.98
C ILE A 230 -5.34 -13.37 -11.60
N THR A 231 -5.23 -13.22 -12.93
CA THR A 231 -5.82 -12.09 -13.66
C THR A 231 -6.85 -12.52 -14.69
N PHE A 232 -7.81 -11.64 -14.95
CA PHE A 232 -8.89 -11.87 -15.92
C PHE A 232 -9.36 -10.53 -16.51
N LYS A 233 -9.96 -10.58 -17.71
CA LYS A 233 -10.43 -9.42 -18.47
C LYS A 233 -11.46 -9.90 -19.49
N GLU A 234 -12.46 -9.06 -19.76
CA GLU A 234 -13.45 -9.30 -20.83
C GLU A 234 -13.62 -8.07 -21.74
N GLN A 235 -14.06 -8.29 -22.98
CA GLN A 235 -14.33 -7.23 -23.97
C GLN A 235 -15.72 -6.58 -23.82
N VAL A 236 -16.53 -7.08 -22.88
CA VAL A 236 -17.85 -6.56 -22.55
C VAL A 236 -17.92 -6.21 -21.08
N ASN A 237 -18.87 -5.36 -20.70
CA ASN A 237 -19.14 -5.12 -19.28
C ASN A 237 -19.68 -6.41 -18.65
N THR A 238 -19.18 -6.76 -17.46
CA THR A 238 -19.56 -7.98 -16.74
C THR A 238 -19.76 -7.73 -15.26
N TYR A 239 -20.75 -8.38 -14.65
CA TYR A 239 -20.80 -8.55 -13.20
C TYR A 239 -19.95 -9.74 -12.77
N ILE A 240 -19.34 -9.65 -11.59
CA ILE A 240 -18.57 -10.73 -10.98
C ILE A 240 -19.39 -11.50 -9.94
N ASN A 241 -19.37 -12.83 -10.04
CA ASN A 241 -19.81 -13.73 -8.99
C ASN A 241 -18.68 -14.69 -8.61
N VAL A 242 -18.48 -14.93 -7.32
CA VAL A 242 -17.44 -15.84 -6.82
C VAL A 242 -18.08 -16.91 -5.95
N SER A 243 -17.63 -18.14 -6.12
CA SER A 243 -18.00 -19.28 -5.30
C SER A 243 -16.77 -20.09 -4.92
N LEU A 244 -16.77 -20.62 -3.70
CA LEU A 244 -15.74 -21.56 -3.23
C LEU A 244 -16.31 -22.98 -3.31
N TYR A 245 -15.53 -23.85 -3.91
CA TYR A 245 -15.76 -25.28 -4.00
C TYR A 245 -14.71 -25.99 -3.13
N ALA A 246 -15.12 -27.09 -2.52
CA ALA A 246 -14.24 -27.93 -1.73
C ALA A 246 -14.49 -29.40 -2.07
N ARG A 247 -13.44 -30.21 -1.95
CA ARG A 247 -13.52 -31.67 -1.91
C ARG A 247 -12.55 -32.23 -0.88
N GLY A 248 -12.80 -33.44 -0.43
CA GLY A 248 -11.94 -34.13 0.54
C GLY A 248 -12.75 -35.07 1.43
N GLY A 249 -12.40 -35.07 2.71
CA GLY A 249 -13.15 -35.76 3.77
C GLY A 249 -13.43 -34.81 4.94
N THR A 250 -13.31 -35.29 6.17
CA THR A 250 -13.47 -34.45 7.36
C THR A 250 -12.31 -33.47 7.52
N GLY A 251 -12.62 -32.21 7.76
CA GLY A 251 -11.62 -31.22 8.12
C GLY A 251 -12.22 -29.85 8.40
N LYS A 252 -11.34 -28.86 8.48
CA LYS A 252 -11.66 -27.50 8.89
C LYS A 252 -11.00 -26.50 7.96
N LEU A 253 -11.77 -25.57 7.41
CA LEU A 253 -11.25 -24.45 6.62
C LEU A 253 -11.76 -23.13 7.16
N ARG A 254 -11.02 -22.07 6.86
CA ARG A 254 -11.36 -20.69 7.20
C ARG A 254 -11.17 -19.80 5.99
N VAL A 255 -12.16 -18.96 5.72
CA VAL A 255 -12.13 -17.95 4.65
C VAL A 255 -12.36 -16.58 5.25
N SER A 256 -11.41 -15.67 5.04
CA SER A 256 -11.45 -14.27 5.47
C SER A 256 -11.93 -13.41 4.29
N GLN A 257 -11.15 -12.41 3.87
CA GLN A 257 -11.51 -11.47 2.83
C GLN A 257 -11.24 -12.05 1.43
N VAL A 258 -12.13 -11.74 0.48
CA VAL A 258 -11.97 -12.04 -0.94
C VAL A 258 -11.79 -10.73 -1.69
N HIS A 259 -10.63 -10.53 -2.30
CA HIS A 259 -10.21 -9.28 -2.92
C HIS A 259 -10.31 -9.33 -4.45
N VAL A 260 -10.80 -8.24 -5.02
CA VAL A 260 -10.81 -8.01 -6.47
C VAL A 260 -10.23 -6.64 -6.75
N ARG A 261 -9.16 -6.58 -7.54
CA ARG A 261 -8.34 -5.38 -7.75
C ARG A 261 -8.10 -5.14 -9.23
N LYS A 262 -7.83 -3.89 -9.61
CA LYS A 262 -7.30 -3.63 -10.96
C LYS A 262 -5.88 -4.18 -11.06
N ALA A 263 -5.62 -4.97 -12.09
CA ALA A 263 -4.31 -5.54 -12.35
C ALA A 263 -3.47 -4.57 -13.19
N LEU A 264 -2.20 -4.42 -12.79
CA LEU A 264 -1.15 -3.78 -13.56
C LEU A 264 -0.53 -4.75 -14.58
N ALA A 265 0.30 -4.22 -15.48
CA ALA A 265 0.97 -5.01 -16.52
C ALA A 265 1.95 -6.02 -15.92
N ASP A 266 2.64 -5.63 -14.84
CA ASP A 266 3.62 -6.43 -14.11
C ASP A 266 3.06 -7.02 -12.80
N SER A 267 3.93 -7.49 -11.91
CA SER A 267 3.58 -8.01 -10.58
C SER A 267 3.25 -6.91 -9.56
N SER A 268 3.27 -5.62 -9.95
CA SER A 268 2.94 -4.53 -9.05
C SER A 268 1.50 -4.61 -8.54
N SER A 269 1.31 -4.15 -7.31
CA SER A 269 0.04 -4.10 -6.59
C SER A 269 -0.40 -2.66 -6.41
N MET A 270 -1.64 -2.35 -6.79
CA MET A 270 -2.31 -1.04 -6.66
C MET A 270 -1.71 0.09 -7.52
N ILE A 271 -0.40 0.31 -7.46
CA ILE A 271 0.34 1.31 -8.27
C ILE A 271 1.63 0.69 -8.81
N PRO A 272 2.23 1.25 -9.88
CA PRO A 272 3.54 0.80 -10.36
C PRO A 272 4.57 0.83 -9.22
N GLY A 273 5.28 -0.27 -9.01
CA GLY A 273 6.26 -0.43 -7.92
C GLY A 273 5.67 -0.83 -6.56
N GLY A 274 4.34 -0.90 -6.43
CA GLY A 274 3.70 -1.37 -5.21
C GLY A 274 3.92 -2.87 -5.01
N LYS A 275 4.30 -3.27 -3.80
CA LYS A 275 4.64 -4.65 -3.41
C LYS A 275 3.80 -5.08 -2.19
N LYS A 276 3.86 -6.37 -1.85
CA LYS A 276 3.11 -6.99 -0.75
C LYS A 276 4.06 -7.59 0.29
N ILE A 277 3.63 -7.59 1.54
CA ILE A 277 4.15 -8.45 2.62
C ILE A 277 2.98 -9.33 3.05
N ILE A 278 3.20 -10.64 3.11
CA ILE A 278 2.15 -11.65 3.35
C ILE A 278 2.37 -12.30 4.72
N ASP A 279 1.30 -12.44 5.49
CA ASP A 279 1.27 -13.18 6.75
C ASP A 279 0.96 -14.66 6.46
N SER A 280 2.01 -15.43 6.12
CA SER A 280 1.86 -16.86 5.81
C SER A 280 1.37 -17.70 7.00
N GLU A 281 1.47 -17.18 8.23
CA GLU A 281 1.01 -17.86 9.45
C GLU A 281 -0.45 -17.57 9.78
N ASN A 282 -1.08 -16.58 9.13
CA ASN A 282 -2.47 -16.20 9.37
C ASN A 282 -3.22 -15.87 8.08
N LEU A 283 -3.79 -16.92 7.47
CA LEU A 283 -4.69 -16.84 6.30
C LEU A 283 -4.13 -16.06 5.11
N THR A 284 -2.81 -15.90 5.01
CA THR A 284 -2.14 -15.12 3.96
C THR A 284 -2.56 -13.65 3.90
N GLY A 285 -3.06 -13.07 5.00
CA GLY A 285 -3.39 -11.65 5.05
C GLY A 285 -2.19 -10.78 4.68
N GLU A 286 -2.40 -9.71 3.94
CA GLU A 286 -1.29 -8.91 3.38
C GLU A 286 -1.32 -7.45 3.81
N VAL A 287 -0.15 -6.79 3.76
CA VAL A 287 -0.03 -5.34 3.67
C VAL A 287 0.69 -4.96 2.38
N PHE A 288 0.37 -3.80 1.84
CA PHE A 288 1.09 -3.22 0.72
C PHE A 288 2.20 -2.30 1.20
N TYR A 289 3.29 -2.25 0.43
CA TYR A 289 4.27 -1.18 0.55
C TYR A 289 4.68 -0.62 -0.82
N TYR A 290 5.04 0.66 -0.86
CA TYR A 290 5.59 1.33 -2.04
C TYR A 290 6.78 2.17 -1.60
N PHE A 291 7.94 1.98 -2.24
CA PHE A 291 9.17 2.71 -1.92
C PHE A 291 9.59 3.56 -3.11
N ASN A 292 9.75 4.87 -2.93
CA ASN A 292 10.30 5.78 -3.93
C ASN A 292 11.63 6.33 -3.40
N ALA A 293 12.70 6.15 -4.18
CA ALA A 293 14.04 6.55 -3.75
C ALA A 293 14.27 8.07 -3.77
N GLY A 294 13.35 8.88 -4.34
CA GLY A 294 13.48 10.35 -4.34
C GLY A 294 14.84 10.79 -4.89
N ASP A 295 15.38 11.88 -4.36
CA ASP A 295 16.71 12.41 -4.70
C ASP A 295 17.90 11.65 -4.08
N LEU A 296 17.65 10.49 -3.46
CA LEU A 296 18.64 9.65 -2.76
C LEU A 296 19.30 10.29 -1.52
N LYS A 297 18.82 11.44 -1.04
CA LYS A 297 19.36 12.13 0.14
C LYS A 297 18.50 11.86 1.39
N PRO A 298 19.03 11.90 2.62
CA PRO A 298 18.22 11.74 3.84
C PRO A 298 17.08 12.75 3.95
N PRO A 299 15.96 12.43 4.61
CA PRO A 299 15.65 11.15 5.27
C PRO A 299 14.85 10.18 4.37
N LEU A 300 14.74 8.92 4.80
CA LEU A 300 13.65 8.04 4.38
C LEU A 300 12.39 8.36 5.18
N ALA A 301 11.37 8.90 4.51
CA ALA A 301 10.10 9.26 5.10
C ALA A 301 9.05 8.15 4.93
N VAL A 302 8.74 7.40 5.99
CA VAL A 302 7.74 6.32 5.98
C VAL A 302 6.39 6.84 6.45
N TYR A 303 5.35 6.60 5.66
CA TYR A 303 3.96 6.94 5.98
C TYR A 303 3.07 5.69 6.01
N PHE A 304 2.50 5.41 7.18
CA PHE A 304 1.48 4.38 7.35
C PHE A 304 0.10 4.99 7.04
N SER A 305 -0.61 4.37 6.10
CA SER A 305 -1.93 4.82 5.66
C SER A 305 -2.98 4.72 6.77
N GLY A 306 -4.00 5.57 6.70
CA GLY A 306 -5.17 5.48 7.56
C GLY A 306 -6.11 4.35 7.16
N TYR A 307 -7.19 4.22 7.93
CA TYR A 307 -8.28 3.29 7.66
C TYR A 307 -8.97 3.63 6.33
N ARG A 308 -9.18 2.63 5.46
CA ARG A 308 -9.90 2.81 4.21
C ARG A 308 -10.52 1.53 3.63
N PRO A 309 -11.84 1.50 3.38
CA PRO A 309 -12.48 0.35 2.75
C PRO A 309 -12.08 0.12 1.29
N ALA A 310 -12.02 1.20 0.51
CA ALA A 310 -11.45 1.14 -0.83
C ALA A 310 -9.95 0.93 -0.71
N GLU A 311 -9.39 -0.10 -1.35
CA GLU A 311 -7.99 -0.48 -1.10
C GLU A 311 -6.97 0.45 -1.77
N GLY A 312 -5.74 0.45 -1.24
CA GLY A 312 -4.56 1.05 -1.85
C GLY A 312 -3.79 1.96 -0.90
N PHE A 313 -2.87 2.75 -1.45
CA PHE A 313 -2.04 3.68 -0.68
C PHE A 313 -2.71 5.04 -0.46
N GLU A 314 -2.59 5.56 0.76
CA GLU A 314 -2.83 6.97 1.10
C GLU A 314 -1.50 7.76 1.04
N GLY A 315 -1.58 9.09 1.01
CA GLY A 315 -0.42 9.94 1.29
C GLY A 315 0.56 10.11 0.13
N ARG A 316 0.42 9.38 -0.99
CA ARG A 316 1.38 9.44 -2.12
C ARG A 316 1.69 10.88 -2.58
N ARG A 317 0.66 11.70 -2.82
CA ARG A 317 0.85 13.09 -3.27
C ARG A 317 1.55 13.94 -2.21
N MET A 318 1.15 13.77 -0.95
CA MET A 318 1.74 14.48 0.20
C MET A 318 3.22 14.11 0.35
N MET A 319 3.54 12.82 0.38
CA MET A 319 4.91 12.34 0.54
C MET A 319 5.80 12.74 -0.65
N SER A 320 5.28 12.68 -1.89
CA SER A 320 6.03 13.13 -3.07
C SER A 320 6.34 14.62 -3.08
N SER A 321 5.61 15.42 -2.31
CA SER A 321 5.76 16.88 -2.26
C SER A 321 6.55 17.37 -1.04
N MET A 322 7.17 16.46 -0.29
CA MET A 322 7.94 16.75 0.92
C MET A 322 9.44 16.82 0.63
N GLY A 323 9.84 17.85 -0.13
CA GLY A 323 11.25 18.22 -0.32
C GLY A 323 12.07 17.28 -1.20
N GLY A 324 11.45 16.46 -2.05
CA GLY A 324 12.13 15.63 -3.06
C GLY A 324 12.79 14.33 -2.54
N GLY A 325 12.74 14.08 -1.24
CA GLY A 325 13.44 12.96 -0.60
C GLY A 325 12.83 11.57 -0.82
N PRO A 326 13.56 10.52 -0.44
CA PRO A 326 13.05 9.15 -0.41
C PRO A 326 11.84 9.01 0.52
N TYR A 327 10.83 8.26 0.09
CA TYR A 327 9.67 7.97 0.92
C TYR A 327 9.14 6.56 0.71
N MET A 328 8.44 6.05 1.72
CA MET A 328 7.77 4.76 1.68
C MET A 328 6.33 4.90 2.17
N LEU A 329 5.39 4.26 1.49
CA LEU A 329 3.99 4.15 1.90
C LEU A 329 3.72 2.73 2.34
N ILE A 330 2.99 2.54 3.43
CA ILE A 330 2.52 1.23 3.89
C ILE A 330 1.00 1.30 4.05
N ALA A 331 0.27 0.31 3.54
CA ALA A 331 -1.18 0.27 3.59
C ALA A 331 -1.69 -1.13 3.96
N ASP A 332 -2.74 -1.20 4.76
CA ASP A 332 -3.31 -2.44 5.26
C ASP A 332 -4.71 -2.68 4.65
N PRO A 333 -4.85 -3.58 3.65
CA PRO A 333 -6.13 -3.89 3.03
C PRO A 333 -7.01 -4.90 3.81
N ARG A 334 -6.50 -5.50 4.89
CA ARG A 334 -7.20 -6.58 5.63
C ARG A 334 -8.45 -6.05 6.35
N LEU A 335 -9.36 -6.96 6.72
CA LEU A 335 -10.65 -6.64 7.35
C LEU A 335 -11.43 -5.58 6.54
N GLU A 336 -12.28 -4.76 7.16
CA GLU A 336 -13.06 -3.74 6.43
C GLU A 336 -12.15 -2.70 5.76
N GLY A 337 -11.14 -2.19 6.47
CA GLY A 337 -10.26 -1.13 5.96
C GLY A 337 -8.90 -1.02 6.64
N GLY A 338 -8.42 -2.13 7.23
CA GLY A 338 -7.09 -2.28 7.82
C GLY A 338 -7.13 -2.96 9.20
N ASN A 339 -6.12 -3.78 9.50
CA ASN A 339 -5.92 -4.45 10.79
C ASN A 339 -4.76 -3.84 11.59
N PHE A 340 -4.60 -2.51 11.53
CA PHE A 340 -3.62 -1.76 12.31
C PHE A 340 -2.17 -2.28 12.17
N TYR A 341 -1.84 -2.90 11.04
CA TYR A 341 -0.50 -3.44 10.76
C TYR A 341 -0.03 -4.53 11.75
N LEU A 342 -0.94 -5.13 12.53
CA LEU A 342 -0.65 -6.27 13.42
C LEU A 342 -0.80 -7.60 12.67
N GLY A 343 -0.08 -8.62 13.13
CA GLY A 343 -0.20 -9.97 12.58
C GLY A 343 0.59 -10.99 13.39
N SER A 344 1.05 -12.04 12.71
CA SER A 344 2.04 -12.94 13.28
C SER A 344 3.36 -12.21 13.57
N LYS A 345 4.20 -12.81 14.43
CA LYS A 345 5.52 -12.23 14.74
C LYS A 345 6.39 -12.13 13.49
N ALA A 346 6.35 -13.15 12.63
CA ALA A 346 7.11 -13.16 11.37
C ALA A 346 6.66 -12.04 10.43
N PHE A 347 5.34 -11.81 10.33
CA PHE A 347 4.76 -10.73 9.54
C PHE A 347 5.17 -9.34 10.07
N GLU A 348 5.04 -9.11 11.37
CA GLU A 348 5.42 -7.83 12.00
C GLU A 348 6.92 -7.56 11.84
N GLN A 349 7.75 -8.59 12.02
CA GLN A 349 9.19 -8.52 11.76
C GLN A 349 9.50 -8.19 10.29
N LYS A 350 8.73 -8.74 9.35
CA LYS A 350 8.95 -8.47 7.92
C LYS A 350 8.67 -7.01 7.54
N ILE A 351 7.75 -6.34 8.23
CA ILE A 351 7.53 -4.90 8.07
C ILE A 351 8.78 -4.11 8.50
N VAL A 352 9.35 -4.46 9.66
CA VAL A 352 10.59 -3.83 10.17
C VAL A 352 11.75 -4.05 9.21
N GLU A 353 11.99 -5.30 8.81
CA GLU A 353 13.04 -5.67 7.86
C GLU A 353 12.91 -4.92 6.55
N THR A 354 11.68 -4.79 6.01
CA THR A 354 11.47 -4.10 4.74
C THR A 354 11.88 -2.63 4.82
N ILE A 355 11.60 -1.95 5.94
CA ILE A 355 12.03 -0.56 6.15
C ILE A 355 13.57 -0.49 6.31
N GLN A 356 14.16 -1.39 7.09
CA GLN A 356 15.61 -1.47 7.29
C GLN A 356 16.36 -1.77 5.98
N ASP A 357 15.82 -2.64 5.14
CA ASP A 357 16.36 -2.95 3.82
C ASP A 357 16.37 -1.71 2.92
N LYS A 358 15.35 -0.84 3.01
CA LYS A 358 15.33 0.43 2.25
C LYS A 358 16.31 1.46 2.80
N LEU A 359 16.48 1.53 4.12
CA LEU A 359 17.55 2.35 4.71
C LEU A 359 18.93 1.87 4.23
N LYS A 360 19.21 0.56 4.33
CA LYS A 360 20.46 -0.05 3.87
C LYS A 360 20.70 0.20 2.39
N LEU A 361 19.66 0.05 1.56
CA LEU A 361 19.72 0.32 0.12
C LEU A 361 20.14 1.76 -0.18
N LEU A 362 19.68 2.73 0.61
CA LEU A 362 20.02 4.14 0.49
C LEU A 362 21.36 4.51 1.17
N GLY A 363 21.96 3.59 1.94
CA GLY A 363 23.12 3.88 2.78
C GLY A 363 22.79 4.73 4.02
N PHE A 364 21.53 4.70 4.46
CA PHE A 364 21.01 5.48 5.58
C PHE A 364 21.00 4.70 6.88
N THR A 365 20.92 5.43 8.00
CA THR A 365 20.81 4.88 9.35
C THR A 365 19.44 5.15 9.96
N SER A 366 19.18 4.67 11.18
CA SER A 366 17.94 5.02 11.90
C SER A 366 17.80 6.52 12.20
N ALA A 367 18.93 7.25 12.25
CA ALA A 367 18.94 8.71 12.40
C ALA A 367 18.46 9.45 11.15
N ASP A 368 18.30 8.73 10.02
CA ASP A 368 17.78 9.23 8.75
C ASP A 368 16.36 8.73 8.47
N LEU A 369 15.67 8.20 9.48
CA LEU A 369 14.33 7.64 9.35
C LEU A 369 13.29 8.54 10.01
N ILE A 370 12.21 8.83 9.28
CA ILE A 370 10.98 9.42 9.83
C ILE A 370 9.85 8.39 9.70
N LEU A 371 9.16 8.11 10.81
CA LEU A 371 7.92 7.34 10.80
C LEU A 371 6.73 8.29 10.98
N SER A 372 5.65 8.06 10.24
CA SER A 372 4.51 8.96 10.29
C SER A 372 3.17 8.31 9.93
N GLY A 373 2.09 8.92 10.38
CA GLY A 373 0.73 8.44 10.11
C GLY A 373 -0.35 9.31 10.74
N LEU A 374 -1.59 9.14 10.29
CA LEU A 374 -2.78 9.78 10.85
C LEU A 374 -3.81 8.70 11.22
N SER A 375 -4.53 8.88 12.34
CA SER A 375 -5.53 7.91 12.82
C SER A 375 -4.95 6.48 12.88
N MET A 376 -5.50 5.50 12.15
CA MET A 376 -4.96 4.13 12.10
C MET A 376 -3.45 4.08 11.79
N GLY A 377 -2.95 4.96 10.94
CA GLY A 377 -1.52 5.02 10.60
C GLY A 377 -0.61 5.34 11.78
N THR A 378 -1.12 6.02 12.82
CA THR A 378 -0.32 6.32 14.01
C THR A 378 0.07 5.06 14.76
N PHE A 379 -0.76 4.02 14.71
CA PHE A 379 -0.47 2.77 15.38
C PHE A 379 0.79 2.14 14.79
N GLY A 380 0.84 1.98 13.46
CA GLY A 380 2.03 1.45 12.78
C GLY A 380 3.27 2.30 13.04
N ALA A 381 3.14 3.62 12.95
CA ALA A 381 4.25 4.55 13.19
C ALA A 381 4.80 4.46 14.62
N LEU A 382 3.94 4.33 15.64
CA LEU A 382 4.35 4.18 17.04
C LEU A 382 4.85 2.77 17.35
N TYR A 383 4.11 1.75 16.94
CA TYR A 383 4.36 0.34 17.27
C TYR A 383 5.70 -0.15 16.72
N TYR A 384 6.06 0.27 15.50
CA TYR A 384 7.33 -0.11 14.87
C TYR A 384 8.48 0.87 15.19
N ALA A 385 8.21 2.02 15.81
CA ALA A 385 9.27 2.90 16.28
C ALA A 385 10.16 2.23 17.35
N SER A 386 9.59 1.32 18.15
CA SER A 386 10.33 0.57 19.17
C SER A 386 11.46 -0.28 18.57
N ASP A 387 11.28 -0.76 17.34
CA ASP A 387 12.24 -1.62 16.64
C ASP A 387 13.22 -0.80 15.79
N LEU A 388 12.73 0.32 15.25
CA LEU A 388 13.43 1.09 14.22
C LEU A 388 14.23 2.28 14.77
N ARG A 389 13.92 2.75 15.99
CA ARG A 389 14.59 3.88 16.67
C ARG A 389 14.76 5.11 15.75
N PRO A 390 13.67 5.61 15.12
CA PRO A 390 13.74 6.66 14.11
C PRO A 390 14.22 7.98 14.70
N ASN A 391 14.70 8.87 13.84
CA ASN A 391 14.96 10.27 14.17
C ASN A 391 13.69 10.95 14.70
N SER A 392 12.58 10.73 14.00
CA SER A 392 11.32 11.40 14.31
C SER A 392 10.11 10.50 14.06
N VAL A 393 9.10 10.65 14.91
CA VAL A 393 7.76 10.09 14.76
C VAL A 393 6.76 11.24 14.68
N ILE A 394 6.08 11.39 13.54
CA ILE A 394 5.13 12.48 13.30
C ILE A 394 3.73 11.91 13.16
N ILE A 395 2.84 12.22 14.08
CA ILE A 395 1.52 11.59 14.16
C ILE A 395 0.41 12.58 14.49
N GLY A 396 -0.80 12.26 14.02
CA GLY A 396 -2.02 13.01 14.33
C GLY A 396 -3.17 12.08 14.66
N LYS A 397 -3.90 12.39 15.73
CA LYS A 397 -5.01 11.59 16.30
C LYS A 397 -4.53 10.17 16.65
N PRO A 398 -3.63 10.05 17.65
CA PRO A 398 -3.03 8.77 18.00
C PRO A 398 -4.09 7.74 18.40
N LEU A 399 -4.00 6.55 17.82
CA LEU A 399 -4.73 5.35 18.18
C LEU A 399 -3.71 4.26 18.58
N ALA A 400 -3.73 3.85 19.84
CA ALA A 400 -2.79 2.89 20.42
C ALA A 400 -3.52 1.70 21.09
N ASN A 401 -4.71 1.95 21.61
CA ASN A 401 -5.50 1.02 22.39
C ASN A 401 -6.63 0.39 21.55
N ILE A 402 -6.31 -0.51 20.63
CA ILE A 402 -7.31 -1.18 19.76
C ILE A 402 -8.41 -1.86 20.58
N GLY A 403 -8.05 -2.51 21.69
CA GLY A 403 -9.01 -3.11 22.61
C GLY A 403 -9.95 -2.07 23.24
N THR A 404 -9.43 -0.92 23.66
CA THR A 404 -10.27 0.17 24.19
C THR A 404 -11.19 0.73 23.11
N ILE A 405 -10.70 0.91 21.89
CA ILE A 405 -11.50 1.35 20.75
C ILE A 405 -12.68 0.39 20.52
N ALA A 406 -12.43 -0.93 20.59
CA ALA A 406 -13.47 -1.95 20.47
C ALA A 406 -14.50 -1.88 21.61
N LEU A 407 -14.06 -1.68 22.87
CA LEU A 407 -14.96 -1.51 24.01
C LEU A 407 -15.81 -0.23 23.92
N ASN A 408 -15.24 0.84 23.35
CA ASN A 408 -15.91 2.12 23.18
C ASN A 408 -17.04 2.09 22.16
N GLU A 409 -17.06 1.10 21.26
CA GLU A 409 -18.10 0.93 20.24
C GLU A 409 -19.51 0.87 20.83
N ARG A 410 -19.67 0.24 22.00
CA ARG A 410 -20.99 0.06 22.61
C ARG A 410 -21.60 1.36 23.16
N VAL A 411 -20.78 2.33 23.59
CA VAL A 411 -21.26 3.41 24.49
C VAL A 411 -20.78 4.81 24.12
N LEU A 412 -19.54 4.99 23.63
CA LEU A 412 -18.94 6.32 23.49
C LEU A 412 -19.02 6.90 22.07
N ARG A 413 -19.43 6.09 21.09
CA ARG A 413 -19.35 6.45 19.66
C ARG A 413 -20.73 6.55 19.01
N PRO A 414 -21.31 7.75 18.88
CA PRO A 414 -22.62 7.91 18.23
C PRO A 414 -22.61 7.50 16.74
N ASN A 415 -21.44 7.49 16.09
CA ASN A 415 -21.29 7.15 14.67
C ASN A 415 -20.73 5.74 14.41
N GLY A 416 -20.37 5.00 15.47
CA GLY A 416 -19.81 3.65 15.38
C GLY A 416 -18.47 3.52 14.62
N PHE A 417 -17.82 2.40 14.84
CA PHE A 417 -16.68 1.81 14.14
C PHE A 417 -16.65 0.30 14.47
N PRO A 418 -17.68 -0.44 14.04
CA PRO A 418 -17.89 -1.83 14.44
C PRO A 418 -16.77 -2.76 13.99
N THR A 419 -16.04 -2.41 12.93
CA THR A 419 -14.83 -3.13 12.50
C THR A 419 -13.75 -3.22 13.60
N SER A 420 -13.79 -2.37 14.64
CA SER A 420 -12.89 -2.53 15.80
C SER A 420 -13.13 -3.83 16.57
N LEU A 421 -14.37 -4.33 16.60
CA LEU A 421 -14.72 -5.64 17.19
C LEU A 421 -14.12 -6.77 16.36
N ASP A 422 -14.16 -6.65 15.03
CA ASP A 422 -13.52 -7.59 14.11
C ASP A 422 -11.98 -7.57 14.27
N MET A 423 -11.37 -6.40 14.47
CA MET A 423 -9.94 -6.27 14.77
C MET A 423 -9.59 -6.93 16.09
N LEU A 424 -10.37 -6.71 17.15
CA LEU A 424 -10.17 -7.38 18.43
C LEU A 424 -10.21 -8.90 18.26
N PHE A 425 -11.26 -9.41 17.60
CA PHE A 425 -11.43 -10.83 17.38
C PHE A 425 -10.35 -11.42 16.46
N TYR A 426 -9.97 -10.72 15.39
CA TYR A 426 -8.93 -11.17 14.45
C TYR A 426 -7.59 -11.36 15.16
N ASN A 427 -7.23 -10.46 16.06
CA ASN A 427 -5.93 -10.49 16.75
C ASN A 427 -5.92 -11.36 18.02
N THR A 428 -7.08 -11.71 18.59
CA THR A 428 -7.14 -12.40 19.89
C THR A 428 -7.95 -13.69 19.89
N GLY A 429 -8.76 -13.94 18.87
CA GLY A 429 -9.71 -15.06 18.80
C GLY A 429 -10.93 -14.91 19.71
N GLU A 430 -11.09 -13.79 20.41
CA GLU A 430 -12.12 -13.56 21.42
C GLU A 430 -12.66 -12.12 21.36
N SER A 431 -13.86 -11.91 21.90
CA SER A 431 -14.46 -10.57 22.08
C SER A 431 -14.77 -10.32 23.56
N SER A 432 -13.75 -10.46 24.42
CA SER A 432 -13.86 -10.26 25.87
C SER A 432 -13.13 -8.98 26.31
N ILE A 433 -13.49 -8.46 27.49
CA ILE A 433 -12.76 -7.33 28.10
C ILE A 433 -11.30 -7.70 28.34
N GLN A 434 -11.04 -8.93 28.78
CA GLN A 434 -9.68 -9.45 28.98
C GLN A 434 -8.89 -9.51 27.66
N ALA A 435 -9.54 -9.91 26.55
CA ALA A 435 -8.90 -9.87 25.24
C ALA A 435 -8.55 -8.44 24.82
N ALA A 436 -9.45 -7.48 25.06
CA ALA A 436 -9.19 -6.07 24.79
C ALA A 436 -8.00 -5.53 25.61
N GLU A 437 -7.93 -5.86 26.89
CA GLU A 437 -6.80 -5.50 27.76
C GLU A 437 -5.49 -6.15 27.29
N ARG A 438 -5.50 -7.45 26.94
CA ARG A 438 -4.33 -8.14 26.39
C ARG A 438 -3.84 -7.49 25.10
N LEU A 439 -4.75 -7.09 24.21
CA LEU A 439 -4.39 -6.45 22.94
C LEU A 439 -3.78 -5.06 23.16
N ASN A 440 -4.36 -4.25 24.06
CA ASN A 440 -3.76 -2.98 24.46
C ASN A 440 -2.36 -3.19 25.08
N LYS A 441 -2.24 -4.19 25.96
CA LYS A 441 -0.97 -4.54 26.61
C LYS A 441 0.10 -4.94 25.59
N LYS A 442 -0.25 -5.67 24.52
CA LYS A 442 0.68 -6.01 23.42
C LYS A 442 1.33 -4.75 22.82
N PHE A 443 0.56 -3.68 22.61
CA PHE A 443 1.10 -2.40 22.15
C PHE A 443 2.03 -1.78 23.19
N TRP A 444 1.56 -1.60 24.43
CA TRP A 444 2.30 -0.86 25.44
C TRP A 444 3.54 -1.59 25.97
N ASP A 445 3.52 -2.92 26.04
CA ASP A 445 4.70 -3.72 26.40
C ASP A 445 5.82 -3.50 25.39
N LYS A 446 5.49 -3.54 24.10
CA LYS A 446 6.46 -3.31 23.02
C LYS A 446 6.92 -1.85 23.00
N PHE A 447 5.99 -0.91 23.02
CA PHE A 447 6.32 0.51 22.96
C PHE A 447 7.18 0.95 24.15
N SER A 448 6.85 0.50 25.37
CA SER A 448 7.60 0.88 26.59
C SER A 448 9.00 0.27 26.66
N ALA A 449 9.25 -0.84 25.95
CA ALA A 449 10.56 -1.46 25.85
C ALA A 449 11.49 -0.80 24.81
N GLY A 450 10.97 0.09 23.95
CA GLY A 450 11.75 0.77 22.92
C GLY A 450 12.70 1.84 23.46
N ASP A 451 13.83 2.03 22.80
CA ASP A 451 14.74 3.14 23.05
C ASP A 451 14.41 4.33 22.14
N TYR A 452 14.06 5.45 22.77
CA TYR A 452 13.68 6.69 22.10
C TYR A 452 14.55 7.89 22.47
N SER A 453 15.73 7.64 23.05
CA SER A 453 16.64 8.67 23.55
C SER A 453 16.97 9.76 22.51
N HIS A 454 17.00 9.40 21.23
CA HIS A 454 17.29 10.32 20.12
C HIS A 454 16.06 10.71 19.29
N THR A 455 14.88 10.16 19.60
CA THR A 455 13.66 10.35 18.81
C THR A 455 12.92 11.63 19.18
N THR A 456 12.43 12.35 18.16
CA THR A 456 11.44 13.43 18.34
C THR A 456 10.04 12.93 18.02
N PHE A 457 9.14 12.99 18.99
CA PHE A 457 7.71 12.75 18.78
C PHE A 457 7.00 14.07 18.53
N ALA A 458 6.40 14.23 17.35
CA ALA A 458 5.50 15.31 17.02
C ALA A 458 4.06 14.77 17.00
N VAL A 459 3.27 15.10 18.03
CA VAL A 459 1.91 14.58 18.25
C VAL A 459 0.83 15.66 18.24
N ALA A 460 -0.08 15.62 17.26
CA ALA A 460 -1.36 16.32 17.36
C ALA A 460 -2.45 15.35 17.84
N TYR A 461 -3.32 15.77 18.75
CA TYR A 461 -4.39 14.91 19.27
C TYR A 461 -5.68 15.68 19.53
N MET A 462 -6.79 14.95 19.58
CA MET A 462 -8.09 15.49 19.95
C MET A 462 -8.30 15.32 21.47
N LYS A 463 -8.69 16.39 22.16
CA LYS A 463 -8.86 16.38 23.62
C LYS A 463 -10.07 15.56 24.08
N GLN A 464 -11.08 15.42 23.21
CA GLN A 464 -12.29 14.63 23.47
C GLN A 464 -12.41 13.48 22.47
N ASP A 465 -11.27 12.86 22.12
CA ASP A 465 -11.23 11.74 21.18
C ASP A 465 -12.18 10.61 21.63
N ASP A 466 -13.13 10.28 20.77
CA ASP A 466 -14.18 9.28 21.02
C ASP A 466 -13.74 7.86 20.64
N TYR A 467 -12.58 7.69 20.01
CA TYR A 467 -11.96 6.37 19.78
C TYR A 467 -11.03 6.00 20.93
N ASP A 468 -10.00 6.83 21.16
CA ASP A 468 -8.90 6.51 22.07
C ASP A 468 -8.43 7.74 22.86
N LYS A 469 -9.29 8.18 23.80
CA LYS A 469 -9.03 9.36 24.64
C LYS A 469 -7.74 9.29 25.45
N ASP A 470 -7.25 8.08 25.74
CA ASP A 470 -6.12 7.85 26.64
C ASP A 470 -4.79 7.66 25.89
N ALA A 471 -4.81 7.56 24.55
CA ALA A 471 -3.60 7.35 23.73
C ALA A 471 -2.49 8.37 23.99
N PHE A 472 -2.78 9.67 23.88
CA PHE A 472 -1.76 10.70 24.10
C PHE A 472 -1.31 10.79 25.57
N PRO A 473 -2.22 10.85 26.57
CA PRO A 473 -1.80 10.82 27.98
C PRO A 473 -0.89 9.64 28.32
N GLN A 474 -1.20 8.42 27.86
CA GLN A 474 -0.37 7.23 28.07
C GLN A 474 0.97 7.32 27.33
N LEU A 475 0.96 7.74 26.07
CA LEU A 475 2.17 7.97 25.27
C LEU A 475 3.11 8.95 25.97
N PHE A 476 2.59 10.10 26.40
CA PHE A 476 3.36 11.13 27.09
C PHE A 476 3.94 10.60 28.40
N LYS A 477 3.14 9.86 29.18
CA LYS A 477 3.57 9.21 30.42
C LYS A 477 4.74 8.26 30.18
N VAL A 478 4.63 7.31 29.25
CA VAL A 478 5.71 6.34 28.93
C VAL A 478 6.99 7.07 28.48
N LEU A 479 6.86 8.08 27.63
CA LEU A 479 8.01 8.86 27.15
C LEU A 479 8.68 9.72 28.23
N LYS A 480 8.03 9.98 29.36
CA LYS A 480 8.59 10.77 30.47
C LYS A 480 9.01 9.94 31.69
N GLU A 481 8.32 8.83 31.97
CA GLU A 481 8.63 7.96 33.10
C GLU A 481 9.88 7.12 32.89
N ASN A 482 10.22 6.76 31.64
CA ASN A 482 11.37 5.92 31.33
C ASN A 482 12.73 6.65 31.31
N ARG A 483 12.83 7.85 31.93
CA ARG A 483 14.01 8.75 31.82
C ARG A 483 14.48 8.96 30.37
N SER A 484 13.56 8.83 29.42
CA SER A 484 13.87 8.98 28.00
C SER A 484 14.16 10.45 27.71
N THR A 485 15.28 10.70 27.03
CA THR A 485 15.61 12.01 26.46
C THR A 485 14.80 12.33 25.20
N ALA A 486 13.77 11.52 24.90
CA ALA A 486 12.81 11.77 23.82
C ALA A 486 12.23 13.18 23.91
N ARG A 487 12.28 13.86 22.77
CA ARG A 487 11.70 15.19 22.59
C ARG A 487 10.23 15.01 22.21
N VAL A 488 9.32 15.69 22.90
CA VAL A 488 7.89 15.58 22.62
C VAL A 488 7.32 16.97 22.31
N LEU A 489 7.01 17.19 21.04
CA LEU A 489 6.28 18.36 20.54
C LEU A 489 4.82 17.96 20.41
N TYR A 490 3.90 18.66 21.06
CA TYR A 490 2.50 18.26 21.01
C TYR A 490 1.52 19.43 20.92
N LYS A 491 0.35 19.16 20.32
CA LYS A 491 -0.76 20.11 20.25
C LYS A 491 -2.10 19.40 20.39
N GLY A 492 -2.81 19.70 21.47
CA GLY A 492 -4.19 19.24 21.69
C GLY A 492 -5.21 20.19 21.07
N LEU A 493 -6.12 19.66 20.25
CA LEU A 493 -7.22 20.39 19.64
C LEU A 493 -8.55 19.95 20.29
N THR A 494 -9.51 20.86 20.40
CA THR A 494 -10.84 20.56 20.96
C THR A 494 -11.72 19.86 19.92
N GLY A 495 -12.49 18.87 20.37
CA GLY A 495 -13.43 18.09 19.57
C GLY A 495 -13.22 16.58 19.70
N ARG A 496 -14.15 15.82 19.14
CA ARG A 496 -14.07 14.38 18.87
C ARG A 496 -13.11 14.08 17.72
N HIS A 497 -12.84 12.80 17.46
CA HIS A 497 -11.76 12.37 16.57
C HIS A 497 -11.80 13.04 15.18
N ASN A 498 -12.99 13.35 14.65
CA ASN A 498 -13.15 13.90 13.30
C ASN A 498 -13.50 15.40 13.24
N ASP A 499 -13.71 16.08 14.36
CA ASP A 499 -14.27 17.44 14.39
C ASP A 499 -13.32 18.50 13.80
N ASN A 500 -12.00 18.44 14.09
CA ASN A 500 -11.01 19.41 13.61
C ASN A 500 -9.88 18.76 12.80
N SER A 501 -10.26 17.91 11.84
CA SER A 501 -9.31 17.22 10.95
C SER A 501 -8.40 18.19 10.19
N THR A 502 -8.91 19.34 9.76
CA THR A 502 -8.12 20.37 9.08
C THR A 502 -7.00 20.92 9.97
N GLY A 503 -7.29 21.20 11.25
CA GLY A 503 -6.29 21.68 12.21
C GLY A 503 -5.20 20.65 12.49
N ILE A 504 -5.58 19.37 12.63
CA ILE A 504 -4.64 18.25 12.76
C ILE A 504 -3.71 18.19 11.55
N ASN A 505 -4.28 18.17 10.34
CA ASN A 505 -3.51 18.01 9.10
C ASN A 505 -2.55 19.18 8.89
N LYS A 506 -2.99 20.42 9.13
CA LYS A 506 -2.12 21.61 9.06
C LYS A 506 -0.96 21.52 10.04
N TRP A 507 -1.22 21.07 11.27
CA TRP A 507 -0.16 20.90 12.26
C TRP A 507 0.81 19.77 11.89
N PHE A 508 0.30 18.63 11.44
CA PHE A 508 1.08 17.48 10.99
C PHE A 508 2.04 17.89 9.86
N LEU A 509 1.53 18.54 8.81
CA LEU A 509 2.34 19.02 7.69
C LEU A 509 3.38 20.06 8.14
N LYS A 510 3.00 20.96 9.04
CA LYS A 510 3.93 21.95 9.61
C LYS A 510 5.08 21.27 10.35
N GLN A 511 4.82 20.26 11.18
CA GLN A 511 5.90 19.55 11.87
C GLN A 511 6.77 18.74 10.93
N TYR A 512 6.18 18.16 9.87
CA TYR A 512 6.94 17.52 8.82
C TYR A 512 7.95 18.47 8.18
N ARG A 513 7.50 19.67 7.76
CA ARG A 513 8.38 20.71 7.20
C ARG A 513 9.47 21.13 8.19
N ASN A 514 9.09 21.40 9.43
CA ASN A 514 10.04 21.81 10.46
C ASN A 514 11.13 20.76 10.68
N ILE A 515 10.78 19.47 10.70
CA ILE A 515 11.74 18.39 10.90
C ILE A 515 12.63 18.23 9.67
N LEU A 516 12.05 18.24 8.46
CA LEU A 516 12.82 18.17 7.20
C LEU A 516 13.82 19.32 7.09
N PHE A 517 13.42 20.54 7.46
CA PHE A 517 14.32 21.70 7.46
C PHE A 517 15.38 21.60 8.56
N ASN A 518 14.98 21.47 9.83
CA ASN A 518 15.91 21.58 10.95
C ASN A 518 16.86 20.37 11.09
N SER A 519 16.41 19.17 10.73
CA SER A 519 17.20 17.94 10.89
C SER A 519 17.88 17.47 9.60
N PHE A 520 17.37 17.85 8.44
CA PHE A 520 17.87 17.36 7.14
C PHE A 520 18.19 18.46 6.13
N GLN A 521 18.05 19.74 6.51
CA GLN A 521 18.34 20.91 5.66
C GLN A 521 17.57 20.90 4.33
N ARG A 522 16.38 20.28 4.32
CA ARG A 522 15.51 20.25 3.14
C ARG A 522 14.67 21.52 3.09
N ILE A 523 14.92 22.33 2.07
CA ILE A 523 14.12 23.52 1.74
C ILE A 523 12.90 23.06 0.95
N MET A 524 11.73 23.58 1.31
CA MET A 524 10.48 23.32 0.60
C MET A 524 9.87 24.66 0.21
N ASP A 525 9.34 24.74 -1.01
CA ASP A 525 8.53 25.87 -1.42
C ASP A 525 7.28 25.96 -0.52
N ASP A 526 6.89 27.19 -0.19
CA ASP A 526 5.68 27.42 0.59
C ASP A 526 4.46 26.94 -0.22
N PHE A 527 3.71 25.99 0.36
CA PHE A 527 2.37 25.70 -0.12
C PHE A 527 1.44 26.73 0.52
N GLU A 528 1.19 27.83 -0.18
CA GLU A 528 -0.06 28.58 0.00
C GLU A 528 -1.21 27.88 -0.71
#